data_AF-A0A957RG56-F1
#
_entry.id   AF-A0A957RG56-F1
#
_cell.length_a   1.000
_cell.length_b   1.000
_cell.length_c   1.000
_cell.angle_alpha   90.00
_cell.angle_beta   90.00
_cell.angle_gamma   90.00
#
_symmetry.space_group_name_H-M   'P 1'
#
loop_
_entity.id
_entity.type
_entity.pdbx_description
1 polymer ?
#
loop_
_entity_poly.entity_id
_entity_poly.type
_entity_poly.pdbx_seq_one_letter_code
_entity_poly.pdbx_strand_id
1 'polypeptide(L)'
;MGEQQQHFERLLSAHRRRLQALELQAASFGLLTPPHISTEIEDIRREIAAIEAQLPHSEQVHNQKPGAGEVITILFLAADPTDASRLRLGEELREIQEKLQIAKLRDHFRLEQRMSVRPADLSQALLDIQPQIVHFSGHGSATGALCLENEIGGVHPIEPDALATLFEQFAGQISCVLLNACYSEIQSRAICRSIDYVIGMNQAIGDKAAIAFAIGFYQALGGGRTIEDAYQLGCIQLRLQNIPEHLTPVLHKIGEVRLQR
;
A
#
# COMPACT_ATOMS: atom_id res chain seq x y z
N MET A 1 12.09 -4.92 -29.87
CA MET A 1 11.53 -3.96 -28.89
C MET A 1 12.31 -3.95 -27.57
N GLY A 2 12.86 -5.07 -27.07
CA GLY A 2 13.58 -5.11 -25.78
C GLY A 2 14.94 -4.38 -25.72
N GLU A 3 15.76 -4.43 -26.76
CA GLU A 3 17.12 -3.84 -26.71
C GLU A 3 17.13 -2.30 -26.68
N GLN A 4 16.19 -1.67 -27.39
CA GLN A 4 16.07 -0.21 -27.45
C GLN A 4 15.56 0.35 -26.11
N GLN A 5 14.64 -0.36 -25.45
CA GLN A 5 14.16 -0.02 -24.12
C GLN A 5 15.25 -0.18 -23.05
N GLN A 6 15.99 -1.29 -23.07
CA GLN A 6 17.14 -1.51 -22.18
C GLN A 6 18.24 -0.46 -22.37
N HIS A 7 18.44 0.04 -23.59
CA HIS A 7 19.39 1.12 -23.85
C HIS A 7 18.96 2.44 -23.19
N PHE A 8 17.68 2.83 -23.35
CA PHE A 8 17.14 4.03 -22.73
C PHE A 8 17.11 3.95 -21.20
N GLU A 9 16.80 2.79 -20.62
CA GLU A 9 16.84 2.57 -19.17
C GLU A 9 18.26 2.72 -18.60
N ARG A 10 19.27 2.18 -19.30
CA ARG A 10 20.68 2.36 -18.91
C ARG A 10 21.09 3.83 -18.99
N LEU A 11 20.68 4.52 -20.05
CA LEU A 11 20.99 5.93 -20.26
C LEU A 11 20.35 6.80 -19.16
N LEU A 12 19.06 6.57 -18.84
CA LEU A 12 18.38 7.23 -17.71
C LEU A 12 19.06 6.97 -16.38
N SER A 13 19.47 5.73 -16.10
CA SER A 13 20.18 5.39 -14.87
C SER A 13 21.51 6.16 -14.73
N ALA A 14 22.17 6.47 -15.84
CA ALA A 14 23.41 7.24 -15.84
C ALA A 14 23.14 8.73 -15.61
N HIS A 15 22.17 9.31 -16.32
CA HIS A 15 21.79 10.71 -16.15
C HIS A 15 21.24 11.00 -14.75
N ARG A 16 20.37 10.14 -14.19
CA ARG A 16 19.83 10.28 -12.83
C ARG A 16 20.94 10.25 -11.77
N ARG A 17 21.94 9.35 -11.91
CA ARG A 17 23.11 9.32 -11.02
C ARG A 17 23.96 10.59 -11.11
N ARG A 18 24.17 11.12 -12.33
CA ARG A 18 24.91 12.36 -12.54
C ARG A 18 24.16 13.57 -11.96
N LEU A 19 22.86 13.65 -12.19
CA LEU A 19 21.99 14.69 -11.64
C LEU A 19 22.06 14.70 -10.12
N GLN A 20 21.91 13.54 -9.47
CA GLN A 20 21.99 13.43 -8.01
C GLN A 20 23.34 13.89 -7.46
N ALA A 21 24.45 13.53 -8.12
CA ALA A 21 25.79 13.97 -7.72
C ALA A 21 25.95 15.50 -7.83
N LEU A 22 25.43 16.11 -8.90
CA LEU A 22 25.46 17.56 -9.11
C LEU A 22 24.54 18.30 -8.13
N GLU A 23 23.37 17.76 -7.82
CA GLU A 23 22.45 18.33 -6.84
C GLU A 23 23.04 18.30 -5.43
N LEU A 24 23.74 17.22 -5.05
CA LEU A 24 24.49 17.16 -3.79
C LEU A 24 25.65 18.17 -3.77
N GLN A 25 26.35 18.32 -4.89
CA GLN A 25 27.43 19.31 -5.01
C GLN A 25 26.87 20.75 -4.91
N ALA A 26 25.77 21.04 -5.59
CA ALA A 26 25.06 22.33 -5.48
C ALA A 26 24.56 22.59 -4.05
N ALA A 27 24.00 21.58 -3.38
CA ALA A 27 23.59 21.69 -1.98
C ALA A 27 24.77 22.01 -1.05
N SER A 28 25.98 21.51 -1.34
CA SER A 28 27.19 21.85 -0.59
C SER A 28 27.64 23.30 -0.78
N PHE A 29 27.36 23.92 -1.93
CA PHE A 29 27.68 25.33 -2.20
C PHE A 29 26.55 26.29 -1.81
N GLY A 30 25.31 25.81 -1.70
CA GLY A 30 24.14 26.60 -1.33
C GLY A 30 23.94 27.79 -2.27
N LEU A 31 23.86 29.01 -1.70
CA LEU A 31 23.71 30.26 -2.46
C LEU A 31 24.93 30.62 -3.33
N LEU A 32 26.07 29.94 -3.13
CA LEU A 32 27.30 30.16 -3.89
C LEU A 32 27.53 29.09 -4.97
N THR A 33 26.49 28.35 -5.36
CA THR A 33 26.61 27.32 -6.40
C THR A 33 27.14 27.94 -7.70
N PRO A 34 28.29 27.46 -8.22
CA PRO A 34 28.84 27.95 -9.48
C PRO A 34 27.81 27.83 -10.63
N PRO A 35 27.67 28.85 -11.50
CA PRO A 35 26.68 28.85 -12.57
C PRO A 35 26.74 27.62 -13.49
N HIS A 36 27.95 27.11 -13.77
CA HIS A 36 28.13 25.93 -14.60
C HIS A 36 27.47 24.67 -14.02
N ILE A 37 27.41 24.52 -12.69
CA ILE A 37 26.74 23.39 -12.03
C ILE A 37 25.22 23.53 -12.18
N SER A 38 24.69 24.74 -11.99
CA SER A 38 23.26 25.01 -12.15
C SER A 38 22.80 24.79 -13.59
N THR A 39 23.59 25.22 -14.58
CA THR A 39 23.32 24.98 -16.00
C THR A 39 23.39 23.48 -16.33
N GLU A 40 24.40 22.76 -15.85
CA GLU A 40 24.53 21.32 -16.09
C GLU A 40 23.38 20.52 -15.47
N ILE A 41 22.90 20.92 -14.28
CA ILE A 41 21.69 20.34 -13.66
C ILE A 41 20.46 20.55 -14.55
N GLU A 42 20.27 21.76 -15.08
CA GLU A 42 19.12 22.07 -15.93
C GLU A 42 19.16 21.30 -17.25
N ASP A 43 20.34 21.20 -17.87
CA ASP A 43 20.53 20.46 -19.12
C ASP A 43 20.28 18.97 -18.92
N ILE A 44 20.83 18.36 -17.86
CA ILE A 44 20.60 16.94 -17.56
C ILE A 44 19.12 16.67 -17.25
N ARG A 45 18.44 17.59 -16.55
CA ARG A 45 16.98 17.47 -16.31
C ARG A 45 16.20 17.47 -17.62
N ARG A 46 16.58 18.31 -18.59
CA ARG A 46 15.95 18.32 -19.93
C ARG A 46 16.23 17.04 -20.69
N GLU A 47 17.44 16.51 -20.63
CA GLU A 47 17.81 15.23 -21.27
C GLU A 47 17.04 14.05 -20.69
N ILE A 48 16.93 13.97 -19.35
CA ILE A 48 16.12 12.95 -18.66
C ILE A 48 14.67 13.01 -19.14
N ALA A 49 14.06 14.20 -19.14
CA ALA A 49 12.69 14.39 -19.60
C ALA A 49 12.49 13.99 -21.08
N ALA A 50 13.47 14.27 -21.94
CA ALA A 50 13.42 13.90 -23.35
C ALA A 50 13.52 12.37 -23.56
N ILE A 51 14.32 11.66 -22.75
CA ILE A 51 14.45 10.20 -22.81
C ILE A 51 13.20 9.52 -22.23
N GLU A 52 12.67 10.03 -21.11
CA GLU A 52 11.42 9.57 -20.50
C GLU A 52 10.21 9.71 -21.45
N ALA A 53 10.20 10.75 -22.29
CA ALA A 53 9.19 10.94 -23.34
C ALA A 53 9.28 9.91 -24.50
N GLN A 54 10.43 9.26 -24.69
CA GLN A 54 10.67 8.28 -25.77
C GLN A 54 10.50 6.83 -25.31
N LEU A 55 10.55 6.59 -24.00
CA LEU A 55 10.18 5.31 -23.42
C LEU A 55 8.64 5.18 -23.42
N PRO A 56 8.07 4.04 -23.85
CA PRO A 56 6.66 3.76 -23.60
C PRO A 56 6.42 3.84 -22.09
N HIS A 57 5.63 4.83 -21.68
CA HIS A 57 5.45 5.22 -20.28
C HIS A 57 5.06 4.03 -19.39
N SER A 58 5.99 3.60 -18.53
CA SER A 58 5.67 2.87 -17.29
C SER A 58 5.47 3.81 -16.09
N GLU A 59 5.61 5.12 -16.28
CA GLU A 59 5.26 6.13 -15.27
C GLU A 59 3.80 6.57 -15.46
N GLN A 60 2.86 5.69 -15.08
CA GLN A 60 1.46 6.05 -14.77
C GLN A 60 0.65 4.98 -14.04
N VAL A 61 1.30 4.11 -13.27
CA VAL A 61 0.65 3.24 -12.28
C VAL A 61 1.15 3.78 -10.93
N HIS A 62 0.52 4.75 -10.27
CA HIS A 62 -0.53 4.45 -9.29
C HIS A 62 -1.34 5.67 -8.80
N ASN A 63 -1.44 6.75 -9.59
CA ASN A 63 -2.19 7.94 -9.15
C ASN A 63 -3.23 8.45 -10.16
N GLN A 64 -3.81 7.54 -10.94
CA GLN A 64 -4.96 7.84 -11.79
C GLN A 64 -6.20 7.09 -11.31
N LYS A 65 -7.36 7.77 -11.41
CA LYS A 65 -8.65 7.10 -11.43
C LYS A 65 -8.58 5.90 -12.39
N PRO A 66 -9.13 4.73 -12.02
CA PRO A 66 -9.11 3.58 -12.92
C PRO A 66 -9.57 4.00 -14.31
N GLY A 67 -8.76 3.63 -15.32
CA GLY A 67 -9.11 3.85 -16.72
C GLY A 67 -10.48 3.24 -17.00
N ALA A 68 -11.20 3.82 -17.96
CA ALA A 68 -12.52 3.30 -18.33
C ALA A 68 -12.41 1.84 -18.79
N GLY A 69 -12.71 0.89 -17.89
CA GLY A 69 -12.69 -0.55 -18.12
C GLY A 69 -11.76 -1.38 -17.23
N GLU A 70 -10.87 -0.77 -16.43
CA GLU A 70 -9.97 -1.53 -15.54
C GLU A 70 -10.65 -1.82 -14.20
N VAL A 71 -10.73 -3.11 -13.84
CA VAL A 71 -11.35 -3.59 -12.60
C VAL A 71 -10.28 -3.75 -11.53
N ILE A 72 -10.41 -3.00 -10.44
CA ILE A 72 -9.58 -3.11 -9.24
C ILE A 72 -10.04 -4.34 -8.46
N THR A 73 -9.16 -5.33 -8.37
CA THR A 73 -9.36 -6.52 -7.54
C THR A 73 -8.84 -6.27 -6.13
N ILE A 74 -9.72 -6.44 -5.16
CA ILE A 74 -9.45 -6.38 -3.72
C ILE A 74 -9.42 -7.82 -3.21
N LEU A 75 -8.32 -8.22 -2.57
CA LEU A 75 -8.24 -9.48 -1.85
C LEU A 75 -8.39 -9.23 -0.35
N PHE A 76 -9.51 -9.70 0.21
CA PHE A 76 -9.75 -9.72 1.64
C PHE A 76 -9.26 -11.04 2.25
N LEU A 77 -8.32 -10.94 3.19
CA LEU A 77 -7.70 -12.03 3.91
C LEU A 77 -8.12 -11.94 5.36
N ALA A 78 -8.74 -13.00 5.88
CA ALA A 78 -9.14 -13.08 7.27
C ALA A 78 -8.52 -14.30 7.96
N ALA A 79 -7.98 -14.11 9.16
CA ALA A 79 -7.51 -15.19 10.03
C ALA A 79 -8.32 -15.17 11.34
N ASP A 80 -8.94 -16.30 11.69
CA ASP A 80 -9.77 -16.45 12.90
C ASP A 80 -9.29 -17.65 13.74
N PRO A 81 -8.04 -17.61 14.24
CA PRO A 81 -7.49 -18.72 15.00
C PRO A 81 -8.33 -19.01 16.25
N THR A 82 -8.64 -20.29 16.44
CA THR A 82 -9.58 -20.80 17.44
C THR A 82 -9.16 -20.59 18.89
N ASP A 83 -7.87 -20.36 19.12
CA ASP A 83 -7.25 -20.06 20.41
C ASP A 83 -7.05 -18.55 20.66
N ALA A 84 -7.56 -17.68 19.79
CA ALA A 84 -7.59 -16.23 19.96
C ALA A 84 -8.99 -15.70 20.35
N SER A 85 -9.06 -14.42 20.71
CA SER A 85 -10.36 -13.77 20.97
C SER A 85 -11.14 -13.61 19.66
N ARG A 86 -12.46 -13.74 19.74
CA ARG A 86 -13.31 -13.65 18.54
C ARG A 86 -13.35 -12.23 17.99
N LEU A 87 -13.12 -12.08 16.69
CA LEU A 87 -13.31 -10.84 15.93
C LEU A 87 -14.57 -10.93 15.05
N ARG A 88 -15.11 -9.78 14.62
CA ARG A 88 -16.28 -9.74 13.72
C ARG A 88 -15.86 -9.64 12.25
N LEU A 89 -14.95 -10.51 11.84
CA LEU A 89 -14.37 -10.54 10.48
C LEU A 89 -15.45 -10.66 9.38
N GLY A 90 -16.48 -11.48 9.63
CA GLY A 90 -17.61 -11.62 8.70
C GLY A 90 -18.50 -10.38 8.63
N GLU A 91 -18.62 -9.61 9.71
CA GLU A 91 -19.34 -8.33 9.70
C GLU A 91 -18.55 -7.31 8.88
N GLU A 92 -17.24 -7.24 9.08
CA GLU A 92 -16.36 -6.36 8.31
C GLU A 92 -16.47 -6.62 6.80
N LEU A 93 -16.29 -7.88 6.40
CA LEU A 93 -16.42 -8.31 5.01
C LEU A 93 -17.77 -7.95 4.40
N ARG A 94 -18.87 -8.22 5.12
CA ARG A 94 -20.23 -7.91 4.66
C ARG A 94 -20.41 -6.41 4.44
N GLU A 95 -19.98 -5.59 5.40
CA GLU A 95 -20.10 -4.13 5.30
C GLU A 95 -19.28 -3.57 4.12
N ILE A 96 -18.06 -4.07 3.91
CA ILE A 96 -17.23 -3.69 2.74
C ILE A 96 -17.94 -4.04 1.44
N GLN A 97 -18.43 -5.29 1.32
CA GLN A 97 -19.13 -5.77 0.14
C GLN A 97 -20.35 -4.90 -0.18
N GLU A 98 -21.17 -4.59 0.82
CA GLU A 98 -22.35 -3.74 0.66
C GLU A 98 -21.98 -2.34 0.16
N LYS A 99 -20.94 -1.70 0.73
CA LYS A 99 -20.53 -0.36 0.29
C LYS A 99 -20.03 -0.36 -1.14
N LEU A 100 -19.27 -1.38 -1.55
CA LEU A 100 -18.79 -1.51 -2.92
C LEU A 100 -19.94 -1.76 -3.91
N GLN A 101 -20.94 -2.58 -3.55
CA GLN A 101 -22.08 -2.89 -4.41
C GLN A 101 -22.98 -1.69 -4.70
N ILE A 102 -23.17 -0.80 -3.73
CA ILE A 102 -24.00 0.41 -3.89
C ILE A 102 -23.20 1.63 -4.39
N ALA A 103 -21.88 1.48 -4.56
CA ALA A 103 -21.00 2.57 -4.93
C ALA A 103 -21.23 3.08 -6.36
N LYS A 104 -20.83 4.34 -6.59
CA LYS A 104 -20.88 4.97 -7.92
C LYS A 104 -20.04 4.20 -8.96
N LEU A 105 -18.87 3.72 -8.56
CA LEU A 105 -17.96 2.96 -9.40
C LEU A 105 -18.00 1.46 -9.10
N ARG A 106 -19.15 0.91 -8.66
CA ARG A 106 -19.29 -0.50 -8.28
C ARG A 106 -18.76 -1.49 -9.33
N ASP A 107 -18.91 -1.18 -10.61
CA ASP A 107 -18.52 -2.05 -11.72
C ASP A 107 -16.98 -2.06 -11.95
N HIS A 108 -16.23 -1.22 -11.24
CA HIS A 108 -14.77 -1.17 -11.26
C HIS A 108 -14.12 -1.92 -10.09
N PHE A 109 -14.89 -2.57 -9.21
CA PHE A 109 -14.34 -3.28 -8.07
C PHE A 109 -14.77 -4.75 -8.07
N ARG A 110 -13.80 -5.64 -7.83
CA ARG A 110 -14.05 -7.04 -7.55
C ARG A 110 -13.49 -7.39 -6.17
N LEU A 111 -14.34 -7.83 -5.27
CA LEU A 111 -13.94 -8.28 -3.94
C LEU A 111 -13.81 -9.81 -3.93
N GLU A 112 -12.59 -10.28 -3.77
CA GLU A 112 -12.24 -11.69 -3.56
C GLU A 112 -11.92 -11.90 -2.08
N GLN A 113 -12.22 -13.08 -1.55
CA GLN A 113 -11.99 -13.37 -0.13
C GLN A 113 -11.29 -14.71 0.08
N ARG A 114 -10.45 -14.77 1.12
CA ARG A 114 -9.98 -16.02 1.72
C ARG A 114 -10.13 -15.90 3.24
N MET A 115 -10.83 -16.88 3.81
CA MET A 115 -11.05 -17.00 5.25
C MET A 115 -10.09 -18.04 5.81
N SER A 116 -9.84 -17.99 7.11
CA SER A 116 -8.95 -18.91 7.82
C SER A 116 -7.58 -19.06 7.15
N VAL A 117 -6.99 -17.92 6.82
CA VAL A 117 -5.75 -17.86 6.03
C VAL A 117 -4.57 -18.39 6.85
N ARG A 118 -3.88 -19.39 6.29
CA ARG A 118 -2.57 -19.88 6.77
C ARG A 118 -1.44 -19.25 5.94
N PRO A 119 -0.18 -19.34 6.40
CA PRO A 119 0.95 -18.73 5.69
C PRO A 119 1.09 -19.20 4.23
N ALA A 120 0.85 -20.49 3.96
CA ALA A 120 0.90 -21.02 2.58
C ALA A 120 -0.20 -20.41 1.69
N ASP A 121 -1.38 -20.15 2.25
CA ASP A 121 -2.53 -19.62 1.53
C ASP A 121 -2.31 -18.16 1.10
N LEU A 122 -1.50 -17.39 1.83
CA LEU A 122 -1.15 -16.00 1.46
C LEU A 122 -0.51 -15.95 0.06
N SER A 123 0.60 -16.65 -0.12
CA SER A 123 1.36 -16.63 -1.37
C SER A 123 0.53 -17.15 -2.53
N GLN A 124 -0.21 -18.25 -2.32
CA GLN A 124 -1.08 -18.84 -3.34
C GLN A 124 -2.21 -17.87 -3.73
N ALA A 125 -2.87 -17.22 -2.77
CA ALA A 125 -3.93 -16.26 -3.06
C ALA A 125 -3.43 -15.04 -3.84
N LEU A 126 -2.24 -14.52 -3.52
CA LEU A 126 -1.65 -13.41 -4.25
C LEU A 126 -1.32 -13.78 -5.71
N LEU A 127 -0.84 -15.01 -5.93
CA LEU A 127 -0.56 -15.55 -7.27
C LEU A 127 -1.84 -15.78 -8.09
N ASP A 128 -2.87 -16.38 -7.48
CA ASP A 128 -4.09 -16.78 -8.18
C ASP A 128 -5.00 -15.58 -8.50
N ILE A 129 -5.11 -14.64 -7.57
CA ILE A 129 -6.07 -13.53 -7.66
C ILE A 129 -5.47 -12.30 -8.33
N GLN A 130 -4.15 -12.14 -8.26
CA GLN A 130 -3.43 -10.96 -8.72
C GLN A 130 -4.07 -9.63 -8.27
N PRO A 131 -4.28 -9.41 -6.96
CA PRO A 131 -4.99 -8.24 -6.47
C PRO A 131 -4.15 -6.96 -6.60
N GLN A 132 -4.85 -5.82 -6.73
CA GLN A 132 -4.27 -4.49 -6.63
C GLN A 132 -4.34 -3.95 -5.21
N ILE A 133 -5.34 -4.39 -4.43
CA ILE A 133 -5.52 -4.02 -3.03
C ILE A 133 -5.57 -5.29 -2.19
N VAL A 134 -4.78 -5.36 -1.13
CA VAL A 134 -4.85 -6.43 -0.13
C VAL A 134 -5.36 -5.85 1.19
N HIS A 135 -6.38 -6.48 1.75
CA HIS A 135 -6.92 -6.18 3.06
C HIS A 135 -6.69 -7.38 3.95
N PHE A 136 -5.91 -7.23 5.01
CA PHE A 136 -5.81 -8.22 6.07
C PHE A 136 -6.65 -7.80 7.28
N SER A 137 -7.54 -8.66 7.73
CA SER A 137 -8.31 -8.48 8.96
C SER A 137 -8.04 -9.64 9.91
N GLY A 138 -7.59 -9.34 11.13
CA GLY A 138 -7.22 -10.36 12.09
C GLY A 138 -6.48 -9.82 13.29
N HIS A 139 -5.86 -10.72 14.04
CA HIS A 139 -5.10 -10.35 15.22
C HIS A 139 -3.71 -9.85 14.87
N GLY A 140 -3.22 -8.93 15.69
CA GLY A 140 -1.84 -8.48 15.69
C GLY A 140 -1.28 -8.51 17.10
N SER A 141 0.04 -8.62 17.21
CA SER A 141 0.76 -8.63 18.49
C SER A 141 1.50 -7.31 18.70
N ALA A 142 1.89 -7.02 19.95
CA ALA A 142 2.65 -5.81 20.28
C ALA A 142 4.03 -5.74 19.61
N THR A 143 4.57 -6.85 19.09
CA THR A 143 5.80 -6.87 18.30
C THR A 143 5.56 -6.53 16.82
N GLY A 144 4.30 -6.36 16.42
CA GLY A 144 3.89 -6.15 15.04
C GLY A 144 3.62 -7.44 14.27
N ALA A 145 3.78 -8.63 14.87
CA ALA A 145 3.45 -9.86 14.14
C ALA A 145 1.94 -9.94 13.84
N LEU A 146 1.58 -10.34 12.62
CA LEU A 146 0.19 -10.66 12.26
C LEU A 146 -0.08 -12.14 12.58
N CYS A 147 -1.21 -12.42 13.20
CA CYS A 147 -1.57 -13.78 13.60
C CYS A 147 -2.42 -14.44 12.52
N LEU A 148 -1.83 -15.42 11.83
CA LEU A 148 -2.53 -16.30 10.90
C LEU A 148 -2.91 -17.62 11.57
N GLU A 149 -3.53 -18.53 10.83
CA GLU A 149 -3.81 -19.88 11.30
C GLU A 149 -2.66 -20.85 10.97
N ASN A 150 -2.45 -21.83 11.84
CA ASN A 150 -1.68 -23.03 11.53
C ASN A 150 -2.60 -24.19 11.09
N GLU A 151 -2.03 -25.35 10.78
CA GLU A 151 -2.77 -26.53 10.29
C GLU A 151 -3.82 -27.09 11.26
N ILE A 152 -3.76 -26.72 12.54
CA ILE A 152 -4.73 -27.13 13.56
C ILE A 152 -5.69 -26.00 13.95
N GLY A 153 -5.67 -24.87 13.22
CA GLY A 153 -6.52 -23.70 13.46
C GLY A 153 -6.12 -22.86 14.66
N GLY A 154 -4.89 -22.99 15.17
CA GLY A 154 -4.33 -22.13 16.22
C GLY A 154 -3.52 -20.97 15.66
N VAL A 155 -3.12 -20.03 16.53
CA VAL A 155 -2.31 -18.87 16.14
C VAL A 155 -0.95 -19.30 15.54
N HIS A 156 -0.62 -18.69 14.42
CA HIS A 156 0.71 -18.68 13.81
C HIS A 156 1.15 -17.23 13.56
N PRO A 157 2.08 -16.67 14.35
CA PRO A 157 2.55 -15.30 14.16
C PRO A 157 3.47 -15.22 12.93
N ILE A 158 3.25 -14.21 12.09
CA ILE A 158 4.16 -13.85 11.00
C ILE A 158 4.83 -12.53 11.31
N GLU A 159 6.16 -12.57 11.39
CA GLU A 159 7.01 -11.44 11.71
C GLU A 159 7.08 -10.39 10.58
N PRO A 160 7.40 -9.13 10.90
CA PRO A 160 7.40 -8.06 9.91
C PRO A 160 8.26 -8.26 8.67
N ASP A 161 9.48 -8.77 8.87
CA ASP A 161 10.41 -8.97 7.77
C ASP A 161 9.92 -10.05 6.79
N ALA A 162 9.20 -11.07 7.29
CA ALA A 162 8.67 -12.15 6.46
C ALA A 162 7.55 -11.65 5.53
N LEU A 163 6.61 -10.86 6.04
CA LEU A 163 5.56 -10.27 5.20
C LEU A 163 6.11 -9.25 4.21
N ALA A 164 7.05 -8.40 4.64
CA ALA A 164 7.69 -7.45 3.74
C ALA A 164 8.36 -8.14 2.55
N THR A 165 9.11 -9.23 2.81
CA THR A 165 9.75 -10.04 1.76
C THR A 165 8.73 -10.66 0.80
N LEU A 166 7.57 -11.10 1.32
CA LEU A 166 6.48 -11.59 0.48
C LEU A 166 5.94 -10.49 -0.44
N PHE A 167 5.55 -9.34 0.13
CA PHE A 167 4.96 -8.24 -0.64
C PHE A 167 5.92 -7.61 -1.65
N GLU A 168 7.23 -7.64 -1.38
CA GLU A 168 8.25 -7.19 -2.35
C GLU A 168 8.17 -7.95 -3.68
N GLN A 169 7.81 -9.24 -3.66
CA GLN A 169 7.63 -10.03 -4.89
C GLN A 169 6.43 -9.57 -5.74
N PHE A 170 5.54 -8.75 -5.18
CA PHE A 170 4.32 -8.28 -5.83
C PHE A 170 4.24 -6.75 -5.96
N ALA A 171 5.37 -6.04 -5.79
CA ALA A 171 5.43 -4.58 -5.81
C ALA A 171 4.92 -3.92 -7.11
N GLY A 172 5.02 -4.61 -8.26
CA GLY A 172 4.46 -4.13 -9.52
C GLY A 172 2.97 -4.42 -9.72
N GLN A 173 2.34 -5.11 -8.79
CA GLN A 173 0.95 -5.57 -8.89
C GLN A 173 0.06 -4.96 -7.81
N ILE A 174 0.54 -4.97 -6.56
CA ILE A 174 -0.18 -4.48 -5.38
C ILE A 174 0.26 -3.06 -5.11
N SER A 175 -0.71 -2.17 -4.92
CA SER A 175 -0.42 -0.77 -4.59
C SER A 175 -0.90 -0.32 -3.25
N CYS A 176 -1.89 -1.03 -2.68
CA CYS A 176 -2.41 -0.71 -1.38
C CYS A 176 -2.52 -1.98 -0.53
N VAL A 177 -1.92 -1.92 0.66
CA VAL A 177 -2.11 -2.93 1.70
C VAL A 177 -2.76 -2.27 2.91
N LEU A 178 -3.89 -2.79 3.35
CA LEU A 178 -4.58 -2.38 4.57
C LEU A 178 -4.47 -3.50 5.60
N LEU A 179 -3.80 -3.21 6.73
CA LEU A 179 -3.63 -4.14 7.85
C LEU A 179 -4.55 -3.74 9.01
N ASN A 180 -5.75 -4.30 9.03
CA ASN A 180 -6.69 -4.18 10.14
C ASN A 180 -6.35 -5.18 11.25
N ALA A 181 -5.22 -4.92 11.92
CA ALA A 181 -4.73 -5.69 13.05
C ALA A 181 -4.01 -4.77 14.04
N CYS A 182 -4.10 -5.07 15.34
CA CYS A 182 -3.45 -4.29 16.41
C CYS A 182 -1.94 -4.17 16.17
N TYR A 183 -1.38 -2.97 16.39
CA TYR A 183 0.08 -2.68 16.29
C TYR A 183 0.71 -2.99 14.91
N SER A 184 -0.10 -3.12 13.86
CA SER A 184 0.36 -3.41 12.50
C SER A 184 1.11 -2.26 11.83
N GLU A 185 1.26 -1.07 12.43
CA GLU A 185 2.10 0.00 11.87
C GLU A 185 3.57 -0.46 11.66
N ILE A 186 4.08 -1.33 12.54
CA ILE A 186 5.42 -1.91 12.41
C ILE A 186 5.54 -2.69 11.09
N GLN A 187 4.52 -3.48 10.75
CA GLN A 187 4.39 -4.18 9.47
C GLN A 187 4.28 -3.21 8.31
N SER A 188 3.45 -2.18 8.47
CA SER A 188 3.22 -1.19 7.41
C SER A 188 4.51 -0.51 6.99
N ARG A 189 5.37 -0.14 7.94
CA ARG A 189 6.67 0.46 7.65
C ARG A 189 7.63 -0.48 6.90
N ALA A 190 7.57 -1.78 7.17
CA ALA A 190 8.40 -2.77 6.49
C ALA A 190 7.92 -3.00 5.04
N ILE A 191 6.61 -3.17 4.84
CA ILE A 191 5.98 -3.41 3.53
C ILE A 191 6.04 -2.17 2.63
N CYS A 192 5.92 -0.96 3.20
CA CYS A 192 5.92 0.30 2.46
C CYS A 192 7.27 0.62 1.79
N ARG A 193 8.31 -0.18 2.04
CA ARG A 193 9.58 -0.10 1.28
C ARG A 193 9.39 -0.50 -0.19
N SER A 194 8.38 -1.30 -0.50
CA SER A 194 8.10 -1.82 -1.85
C SER A 194 6.68 -1.53 -2.35
N ILE A 195 5.71 -1.32 -1.46
CA ILE A 195 4.32 -1.03 -1.81
C ILE A 195 4.01 0.46 -1.63
N ASP A 196 3.34 1.05 -2.63
CA ASP A 196 3.05 2.49 -2.67
C ASP A 196 2.32 3.01 -1.43
N TYR A 197 1.28 2.30 -1.00
CA TYR A 197 0.43 2.67 0.12
C TYR A 197 0.27 1.53 1.11
N VAL A 198 0.60 1.76 2.37
CA VAL A 198 0.35 0.78 3.42
C VAL A 198 -0.29 1.42 4.63
N ILE A 199 -1.46 0.93 5.02
CA ILE A 199 -2.20 1.40 6.18
C ILE A 199 -2.09 0.34 7.27
N GLY A 200 -1.78 0.75 8.49
CA GLY A 200 -1.80 -0.11 9.66
C GLY A 200 -2.16 0.64 10.92
N MET A 201 -2.16 -0.06 12.05
CA MET A 201 -2.60 0.45 13.34
C MET A 201 -1.41 0.71 14.24
N ASN A 202 -1.22 1.94 14.70
CA ASN A 202 -0.10 2.32 15.58
C ASN A 202 -0.23 1.81 17.02
N GLN A 203 -1.44 1.33 17.38
CA GLN A 203 -1.76 0.78 18.69
C GLN A 203 -2.85 -0.29 18.56
N ALA A 204 -3.34 -0.80 19.69
CA ALA A 204 -4.52 -1.65 19.72
C ALA A 204 -5.76 -0.89 19.19
N ILE A 205 -6.56 -1.55 18.36
CA ILE A 205 -7.80 -1.02 17.81
C ILE A 205 -8.98 -1.91 18.20
N GLY A 206 -10.11 -1.30 18.57
CA GLY A 206 -11.35 -2.04 18.80
C GLY A 206 -11.94 -2.56 17.50
N ASP A 207 -12.55 -3.74 17.55
CA ASP A 207 -13.21 -4.41 16.42
C ASP A 207 -14.25 -3.50 15.71
N LYS A 208 -15.08 -2.77 16.48
CA LYS A 208 -16.01 -1.76 15.92
C LYS A 208 -15.29 -0.62 15.19
N ALA A 209 -14.14 -0.19 15.72
CA ALA A 209 -13.35 0.89 15.13
C ALA A 209 -12.71 0.46 13.80
N ALA A 210 -12.16 -0.76 13.75
CA ALA A 210 -11.60 -1.34 12.53
C ALA A 210 -12.65 -1.46 11.40
N ILE A 211 -13.84 -1.99 11.73
CA ILE A 211 -14.97 -2.07 10.79
C ILE A 211 -15.40 -0.68 10.32
N ALA A 212 -15.56 0.28 11.24
CA ALA A 212 -15.96 1.63 10.89
C ALA A 212 -14.93 2.32 9.97
N PHE A 213 -13.64 2.11 10.21
CA PHE A 213 -12.58 2.59 9.34
C PHE A 213 -12.69 1.98 7.94
N ALA A 214 -12.82 0.65 7.83
CA ALA A 214 -12.93 -0.05 6.57
C ALA A 214 -14.15 0.41 5.75
N ILE A 215 -15.30 0.62 6.41
CA ILE A 215 -16.50 1.17 5.77
C ILE A 215 -16.20 2.52 5.12
N GLY A 216 -15.61 3.47 5.86
CA GLY A 216 -15.31 4.80 5.34
C GLY A 216 -14.29 4.75 4.19
N PHE A 217 -13.28 3.90 4.32
CA PHE A 217 -12.25 3.68 3.31
C PHE A 217 -12.84 3.15 1.98
N TYR A 218 -13.57 2.04 2.00
CA TYR A 218 -14.12 1.45 0.76
C TYR A 218 -15.29 2.24 0.18
N GLN A 219 -16.08 2.93 1.01
CA GLN A 219 -17.09 3.85 0.51
C GLN A 219 -16.46 4.99 -0.29
N ALA A 220 -15.32 5.52 0.17
CA ALA A 220 -14.57 6.56 -0.52
C ALA A 220 -13.95 6.05 -1.84
N LEU A 221 -13.32 4.87 -1.81
CA LEU A 221 -12.76 4.24 -3.03
C LEU A 221 -13.85 3.98 -4.07
N GLY A 222 -14.98 3.39 -3.66
CA GLY A 222 -16.15 3.19 -4.51
C GLY A 222 -16.74 4.51 -5.06
N GLY A 223 -16.52 5.62 -4.36
CA GLY A 223 -16.85 6.98 -4.78
C GLY A 223 -15.87 7.59 -5.80
N GLY A 224 -14.76 6.91 -6.11
CA GLY A 224 -13.72 7.38 -7.04
C GLY A 224 -12.72 8.34 -6.42
N ARG A 225 -12.49 8.23 -5.11
CA ARG A 225 -11.45 8.96 -4.37
C ARG A 225 -10.11 8.22 -4.45
N THR A 226 -9.00 8.94 -4.22
CA THR A 226 -7.66 8.34 -4.12
C THR A 226 -7.51 7.54 -2.84
N ILE A 227 -6.42 6.77 -2.72
CA ILE A 227 -6.11 6.01 -1.50
C ILE A 227 -5.94 6.95 -0.30
N GLU A 228 -5.29 8.11 -0.46
CA GLU A 228 -5.14 9.09 0.61
C GLU A 228 -6.48 9.65 1.07
N ASP A 229 -7.32 10.06 0.12
CA ASP A 229 -8.65 10.57 0.43
C ASP A 229 -9.51 9.49 1.11
N ALA A 230 -9.39 8.24 0.67
CA ALA A 230 -10.09 7.12 1.26
C ALA A 230 -9.62 6.84 2.70
N TYR A 231 -8.32 6.90 2.95
CA TYR A 231 -7.76 6.82 4.29
C TYR A 231 -8.33 7.92 5.19
N GLN A 232 -8.32 9.18 4.72
CA GLN A 232 -8.89 10.30 5.47
C GLN A 232 -10.37 10.12 5.76
N LEU A 233 -11.15 9.64 4.79
CA LEU A 233 -12.58 9.37 4.97
C LEU A 233 -12.84 8.19 5.92
N GLY A 234 -11.96 7.20 5.96
CA GLY A 234 -11.94 6.17 7.00
C GLY A 234 -11.80 6.78 8.39
N CYS A 235 -10.77 7.61 8.61
CA CYS A 235 -10.57 8.31 9.88
C CYS A 235 -11.75 9.23 10.25
N ILE A 236 -12.34 9.92 9.27
CA ILE A 236 -13.53 10.75 9.48
C ILE A 236 -14.73 9.90 9.90
N GLN A 237 -14.92 8.72 9.31
CA GLN A 237 -16.02 7.81 9.65
C GLN A 237 -15.98 7.40 11.13
N LEU A 238 -14.79 7.13 11.68
CA LEU A 238 -14.60 6.92 13.12
C LEU A 238 -15.07 8.14 13.94
N ARG A 239 -14.66 9.36 13.53
CA ARG A 239 -15.05 10.61 14.22
C ARG A 239 -16.57 10.83 14.18
N LEU A 240 -17.21 10.61 13.03
CA LEU A 240 -18.66 10.75 12.86
C LEU A 240 -19.45 9.81 13.76
N GLN A 241 -18.88 8.64 14.08
CA GLN A 241 -19.48 7.66 14.99
C GLN A 241 -19.06 7.86 16.47
N ASN A 242 -18.33 8.93 16.77
CA ASN A 242 -17.77 9.22 18.10
C ASN A 242 -16.85 8.10 18.63
N ILE A 243 -16.08 7.47 17.73
CA ILE A 243 -15.11 6.43 18.08
C ILE A 243 -13.74 7.11 18.32
N PRO A 244 -13.16 7.01 19.53
CA PRO A 244 -11.94 7.73 19.89
C PRO A 244 -10.68 7.25 19.15
N GLU A 245 -10.68 6.04 18.58
CA GLU A 245 -9.57 5.41 17.86
C GLU A 245 -9.31 6.00 16.46
N HIS A 246 -9.82 7.19 16.15
CA HIS A 246 -9.68 7.82 14.82
C HIS A 246 -8.26 8.25 14.45
N LEU A 247 -7.31 8.22 15.41
CA LEU A 247 -5.87 8.45 15.20
C LEU A 247 -5.06 7.14 15.16
N THR A 248 -5.73 5.99 15.29
CA THR A 248 -5.07 4.68 15.33
C THR A 248 -4.63 4.18 13.94
N PRO A 249 -5.45 4.29 12.89
CA PRO A 249 -5.00 4.03 11.53
C PRO A 249 -3.93 5.04 11.12
N VAL A 250 -2.85 4.58 10.51
CA VAL A 250 -1.75 5.39 9.98
C VAL A 250 -1.43 4.92 8.57
N LEU A 251 -1.39 5.88 7.64
CA LEU A 251 -0.97 5.66 6.25
C LEU A 251 0.53 5.91 6.11
N HIS A 252 1.25 4.96 5.51
CA HIS A 252 2.62 5.11 5.04
C HIS A 252 2.64 5.11 3.51
N LYS A 253 3.51 5.95 2.94
CA LYS A 253 3.75 6.00 1.50
C LYS A 253 5.20 5.68 1.16
N ILE A 254 5.39 5.01 0.04
CA ILE A 254 6.74 4.69 -0.44
C ILE A 254 7.54 5.99 -0.59
N GLY A 255 8.75 6.02 -0.04
CA GLY A 255 9.62 7.20 -0.01
C GLY A 255 9.36 8.24 1.10
N GLU A 256 8.24 8.18 1.83
CA GLU A 256 7.98 9.07 2.99
C GLU A 256 8.50 8.49 4.32
N VAL A 257 8.74 7.17 4.38
CA VAL A 257 9.27 6.50 5.56
C VAL A 257 10.77 6.82 5.71
N ARG A 258 11.09 7.91 6.41
CA ARG A 258 12.46 8.16 6.87
C ARG A 258 12.86 7.04 7.82
N LEU A 259 13.93 6.32 7.48
CA LEU A 259 14.63 5.39 8.37
C LEU A 259 15.00 6.16 9.66
N GLN A 260 14.24 5.94 10.73
CA GLN A 260 14.71 6.31 12.06
C GLN A 260 15.81 5.31 12.40
N ARG A 261 17.05 5.82 12.39
CA ARG A 261 18.24 5.14 12.88
C ARG A 261 18.24 5.11 14.40
#